data_AF-A0A961MSP3-F1
#
_entry.id   AF-A0A961MSP3-F1
#
_cell.length_a   1.000
_cell.length_b   1.000
_cell.length_c   1.000
_cell.angle_alpha   90.00
_cell.angle_beta   90.00
_cell.angle_gamma   90.00
#
_symmetry.space_group_name_H-M   'P 1'
#
loop_
_entity.id
_entity.type
_entity.pdbx_description
1 polymer ?
#
loop_
_entity_poly.entity_id
_entity_poly.type
_entity_poly.pdbx_seq_one_letter_code
_entity_poly.pdbx_strand_id
1 'polypeptide(L)'
;MELSDIIGVDAVRAPLKATSKKRLLQDLAEMAETVYGLPAETVYKSLMEREGLGPTGVGRGVAIPHARFEGVNRVIGLFARLEKPVDFESIDRQPVDLVFALFA
;
A
#
# COMPACT_ATOMS: atom_id res chain seq x y z
N MET A 1 18.30 7.94 4.05
CA MET A 1 17.38 7.50 2.99
C MET A 1 16.26 8.51 2.99
N GLU A 2 16.19 9.31 1.94
CA GLU A 2 15.18 10.33 1.76
C GLU A 2 13.93 9.71 1.12
N LEU A 3 12.79 10.39 1.20
CA LEU A 3 11.56 9.90 0.56
C LEU A 3 11.75 9.75 -0.96
N SER A 4 12.51 10.66 -1.58
CA SER A 4 12.86 10.62 -3.00
C SER A 4 13.67 9.39 -3.43
N ASP A 5 14.27 8.67 -2.47
CA ASP A 5 15.00 7.43 -2.77
C ASP A 5 14.05 6.22 -2.87
N ILE A 6 12.81 6.35 -2.38
CA ILE A 6 11.85 5.26 -2.18
C ILE A 6 10.71 5.33 -3.20
N ILE A 7 10.23 6.53 -3.53
CA ILE A 7 9.05 6.73 -4.37
C ILE A 7 9.35 7.63 -5.57
N GLY A 8 8.91 7.19 -6.75
CA GLY A 8 8.94 7.98 -7.99
C GLY A 8 7.58 8.63 -8.27
N VAL A 9 7.55 9.55 -9.24
CA VAL A 9 6.28 10.21 -9.64
C VAL A 9 5.25 9.20 -10.15
N ASP A 10 5.70 8.18 -10.89
CA ASP A 10 4.83 7.13 -11.44
C ASP A 10 4.24 6.21 -10.35
N ALA A 11 4.83 6.24 -9.14
CA ALA A 11 4.39 5.50 -7.98
C ALA A 11 3.34 6.25 -7.12
N VAL A 12 2.79 7.35 -7.63
CA VAL A 12 1.79 8.19 -6.94
C VAL A 12 0.44 8.13 -7.66
N ARG A 13 -0.64 7.81 -6.93
CA ARG A 13 -2.02 7.83 -7.45
C ARG A 13 -2.96 8.65 -6.58
N ALA A 14 -3.49 9.74 -7.13
CA ALA A 14 -4.45 10.59 -6.44
C ALA A 14 -5.42 11.24 -7.45
N PRO A 15 -6.71 10.85 -7.49
CA PRO A 15 -7.40 9.92 -6.59
C PRO A 15 -7.28 8.43 -6.99
N LEU A 16 -7.35 7.54 -6.00
CA LEU A 16 -7.58 6.10 -6.16
C LEU A 16 -8.99 5.73 -5.67
N LYS A 17 -9.71 4.88 -6.42
CA LYS A 17 -11.07 4.45 -6.08
C LYS A 17 -11.07 3.02 -5.55
N ALA A 18 -11.05 2.88 -4.22
CA ALA A 18 -11.20 1.60 -3.53
C ALA A 18 -12.47 1.60 -2.67
N THR A 19 -13.16 0.46 -2.60
CA THR A 19 -14.42 0.32 -1.83
C THR A 19 -14.26 -0.56 -0.59
N SER A 20 -13.10 -1.18 -0.40
CA SER A 20 -12.80 -2.05 0.73
C SER A 20 -11.28 -2.18 0.91
N LYS A 21 -10.85 -2.59 2.11
CA LYS A 21 -9.46 -2.95 2.41
C LYS A 21 -8.88 -3.95 1.41
N LYS A 22 -9.65 -5.01 1.11
CA LYS A 22 -9.28 -6.01 0.10
C LYS A 22 -9.02 -5.38 -1.27
N ARG A 23 -9.95 -4.55 -1.76
CA ARG A 23 -9.79 -3.91 -3.07
C ARG A 23 -8.60 -2.96 -3.10
N LEU A 24 -8.40 -2.18 -2.03
CA LEU A 24 -7.24 -1.30 -1.89
C LEU A 24 -5.92 -2.08 -1.98
N LEU A 25 -5.80 -3.21 -1.30
CA LEU A 25 -4.58 -4.04 -1.38
C LEU A 25 -4.38 -4.63 -2.80
N GLN A 26 -5.46 -4.95 -3.52
CA GLN A 26 -5.37 -5.36 -4.93
C GLN A 26 -4.93 -4.21 -5.83
N ASP A 27 -5.48 -3.02 -5.65
CA ASP A 27 -5.09 -1.82 -6.41
C ASP A 27 -3.60 -1.48 -6.22
N LEU A 28 -3.09 -1.60 -4.99
CA LEU A 28 -1.66 -1.40 -4.69
C LEU A 28 -0.78 -2.45 -5.39
N ALA A 29 -1.26 -3.69 -5.48
CA ALA A 29 -0.54 -4.76 -6.17
C ALA A 29 -0.50 -4.55 -7.69
N GLU A 30 -1.62 -4.19 -8.32
CA GLU A 30 -1.71 -3.83 -9.74
C GLU A 30 -0.80 -2.63 -10.06
N MET A 31 -0.71 -1.67 -9.14
CA MET A 31 0.19 -0.52 -9.25
C MET A 31 1.66 -0.92 -9.11
N ALA A 32 2.01 -1.81 -8.18
CA ALA A 32 3.38 -2.32 -8.02
C ALA A 32 3.85 -3.07 -9.27
N GLU A 33 2.96 -3.83 -9.90
CA GLU A 33 3.24 -4.50 -11.18
C GLU A 33 3.49 -3.49 -12.29
N THR A 34 2.61 -2.50 -12.42
CA THR A 34 2.72 -1.48 -13.47
C THR A 34 4.01 -0.66 -13.35
N VAL A 35 4.38 -0.26 -12.13
CA VAL A 35 5.49 0.69 -11.89
C VAL A 35 6.83 -0.02 -11.75
N TYR A 36 6.85 -1.20 -11.13
CA TYR A 36 8.07 -1.89 -10.74
C TYR A 36 8.22 -3.30 -11.34
N GLY A 37 7.20 -3.81 -12.05
CA GLY A 37 7.22 -5.17 -12.58
C GLY A 37 7.09 -6.26 -11.52
N LEU A 38 6.65 -5.93 -10.30
CA LEU A 38 6.42 -6.93 -9.27
C LEU A 38 5.10 -7.69 -9.54
N PRO A 39 5.10 -9.03 -9.61
CA PRO A 39 3.87 -9.78 -9.90
C PRO A 39 2.74 -9.43 -8.93
N ALA A 40 1.62 -8.92 -9.45
CA ALA A 40 0.52 -8.40 -8.62
C ALA A 40 -0.04 -9.47 -7.66
N GLU A 41 -0.17 -10.71 -8.11
CA GLU A 41 -0.66 -11.81 -7.27
C GLU A 41 0.24 -12.03 -6.04
N THR A 42 1.56 -12.04 -6.23
CA THR A 42 2.54 -12.20 -5.15
C THR A 42 2.50 -10.99 -4.21
N VAL A 43 2.44 -9.77 -4.75
CA VAL A 43 2.38 -8.54 -3.94
C VAL A 43 1.14 -8.52 -3.05
N TYR A 44 -0.02 -8.80 -3.65
CA TYR A 44 -1.29 -8.85 -2.93
C TYR A 44 -1.26 -9.90 -1.81
N LYS A 45 -0.73 -11.10 -2.11
CA LYS A 45 -0.59 -12.16 -1.11
C LYS A 45 0.30 -11.74 0.05
N SER A 46 1.48 -11.17 -0.22
CA SER A 46 2.40 -10.75 0.85
C SER A 46 1.84 -9.61 1.70
N LEU A 47 1.13 -8.65 1.08
CA LEU A 47 0.43 -7.59 1.82
C LEU A 47 -0.68 -8.17 2.72
N MET A 48 -1.49 -9.08 2.20
CA MET A 48 -2.54 -9.76 2.97
C MET A 48 -1.97 -10.57 4.14
N GLU A 49 -0.89 -11.30 3.92
CA GLU A 49 -0.18 -12.06 4.96
C GLU A 49 0.32 -11.12 6.06
N ARG A 50 0.93 -9.98 5.69
CA ARG A 50 1.38 -8.99 6.67
C ARG A 50 0.19 -8.41 7.44
N GLU A 51 -0.87 -8.03 6.75
CA GLU A 51 -2.05 -7.40 7.36
C GLU A 51 -2.74 -8.34 8.36
N GLY A 52 -2.70 -9.66 8.12
CA GLY A 52 -3.21 -10.69 9.03
C GLY A 52 -2.45 -10.82 10.35
N LEU A 53 -1.20 -10.31 10.44
CA LEU A 53 -0.44 -10.26 11.69
C LEU A 53 -0.87 -9.11 12.61
N GLY A 54 -1.62 -8.15 12.07
CA GLY A 54 -2.08 -6.96 12.77
C GLY A 54 -2.20 -5.78 11.81
N PRO A 55 -3.13 -4.84 12.10
CA PRO A 55 -3.47 -3.78 11.19
C PRO A 55 -2.28 -2.89 10.87
N THR A 56 -2.17 -2.47 9.61
CA THR A 56 -1.18 -1.48 9.18
C THR A 56 -1.78 -0.07 9.05
N GLY A 57 -3.06 0.09 9.40
CA GLY A 57 -3.68 1.38 9.67
C GLY A 57 -3.14 1.97 10.98
N VAL A 58 -2.27 2.98 10.88
CA VAL A 58 -1.57 3.60 12.02
C VAL A 58 -2.38 4.71 12.70
N GLY A 59 -3.57 4.99 12.17
CA GLY A 59 -4.53 5.97 12.67
C GLY A 59 -4.46 7.31 11.94
N ARG A 60 -5.39 8.21 12.29
CA ARG A 60 -5.53 9.56 11.70
C ARG A 60 -5.63 9.55 10.18
N GLY A 61 -6.32 8.57 9.61
CA GLY A 61 -6.52 8.45 8.17
C GLY A 61 -5.37 7.80 7.40
N VAL A 62 -4.32 7.32 8.08
CA VAL A 62 -3.10 6.79 7.43
C VAL A 62 -2.98 5.28 7.56
N ALA A 63 -2.64 4.61 6.45
CA ALA A 63 -2.19 3.22 6.42
C ALA A 63 -0.79 3.10 5.81
N ILE A 64 0.01 2.16 6.33
CA ILE A 64 1.34 1.84 5.81
C ILE A 64 1.44 0.33 5.50
N PRO A 65 0.70 -0.21 4.51
CA PRO A 65 0.80 -1.62 4.13
C PRO A 65 2.23 -1.92 3.66
N HIS A 66 2.84 -3.00 4.14
CA HIS A 66 4.22 -3.31 3.78
C HIS A 66 4.43 -4.80 3.67
N ALA A 67 5.38 -5.20 2.84
CA ALA A 67 5.73 -6.61 2.71
C ALA A 67 7.22 -6.75 2.41
N ARG A 68 7.80 -7.86 2.88
CA ARG A 68 9.07 -8.32 2.34
C ARG A 68 8.82 -8.96 0.98
N PHE A 69 9.63 -8.66 -0.02
CA PHE A 69 9.42 -9.12 -1.38
C PHE A 69 10.72 -9.60 -2.02
N GLU A 70 10.76 -10.88 -2.39
CA GLU A 70 11.94 -11.46 -3.05
C GLU A 70 12.21 -10.76 -4.39
N GLY A 71 13.48 -10.43 -4.64
CA GLY A 71 13.90 -9.71 -5.84
C GLY A 71 13.87 -8.17 -5.72
N VAL A 72 13.40 -7.64 -4.60
CA VAL A 72 13.53 -6.20 -4.28
C VAL A 72 14.85 -5.98 -3.54
N ASN A 73 15.79 -5.29 -4.19
CA ASN A 73 17.15 -5.06 -3.63
C ASN A 73 17.29 -3.73 -2.87
N ARG A 74 16.22 -2.93 -2.82
CA ARG A 74 16.13 -1.65 -2.11
C ARG A 74 14.69 -1.38 -1.73
N VAL A 75 14.46 -0.60 -0.69
CA VAL A 75 13.10 -0.19 -0.32
C VAL A 75 12.48 0.62 -1.46
N ILE A 76 11.32 0.21 -1.93
CA ILE A 76 10.49 0.93 -2.90
C ILE A 76 9.10 1.15 -2.31
N GLY A 77 8.40 2.19 -2.75
CA GLY A 77 7.09 2.51 -2.20
C GLY A 77 6.08 3.01 -3.22
N LEU A 78 4.81 2.94 -2.84
CA LEU A 78 3.68 3.49 -3.57
C LEU A 78 2.93 4.44 -2.66
N PHE A 79 2.38 5.52 -3.22
CA PHE A 79 1.48 6.40 -2.49
C PHE A 79 0.12 6.48 -3.19
N ALA A 80 -0.93 6.31 -2.42
CA ALA A 80 -2.30 6.50 -2.89
C ALA A 80 -3.07 7.41 -1.95
N ARG A 81 -3.77 8.40 -2.54
CA ARG A 81 -4.83 9.14 -1.85
C ARG A 81 -6.18 8.63 -2.34
N LEU A 82 -7.01 8.13 -1.44
CA LEU A 82 -8.31 7.57 -1.78
C LEU A 82 -9.33 8.69 -2.06
N GLU A 83 -10.22 8.45 -3.03
CA GLU A 83 -11.36 9.35 -3.30
C GLU A 83 -12.33 9.37 -2.11
N LYS A 84 -12.54 8.21 -1.48
CA LYS A 84 -13.36 8.04 -0.29
C LYS A 84 -12.56 7.23 0.75
N PRO A 85 -12.60 7.60 2.04
CA PRO A 85 -11.96 6.82 3.08
C PRO A 85 -12.50 5.38 3.12
N VAL A 86 -11.62 4.42 3.37
CA VAL A 86 -11.93 2.99 3.44
C VAL A 86 -11.77 2.50 4.87
N ASP A 87 -12.70 1.68 5.34
CA ASP A 87 -12.50 0.94 6.59
C ASP A 87 -11.32 -0.03 6.41
N PHE A 88 -10.26 0.24 7.18
CA PHE A 88 -8.99 -0.48 7.10
C PHE A 88 -8.65 -1.19 8.42
N GLU A 89 -9.57 -1.20 9.37
CA GLU A 89 -9.36 -1.79 10.71
C GLU A 89 -8.19 -1.13 11.46
N SER A 90 -8.01 0.18 11.28
CA SER A 90 -6.95 0.97 11.89
C SER A 90 -6.93 0.87 13.42
N ILE A 91 -5.78 1.11 14.03
CA ILE A 91 -5.61 1.06 15.50
C ILE A 91 -6.56 1.99 16.27
N ASP A 92 -6.92 3.13 15.69
CA ASP A 92 -7.85 4.11 16.25
C ASP A 92 -9.29 3.96 15.72
N ARG A 93 -9.56 2.92 14.93
CA ARG A 93 -10.83 2.60 14.27
C ARG A 93 -11.31 3.66 13.28
N GLN A 94 -10.45 4.60 12.86
CA GLN A 94 -10.78 5.55 11.81
C GLN A 94 -10.51 4.94 10.43
N PRO A 95 -11.35 5.27 9.42
CA PRO A 95 -11.09 4.87 8.05
C PRO A 95 -9.85 5.59 7.52
N VAL A 96 -9.23 5.04 6.47
CA VAL A 96 -8.00 5.56 5.87
C VAL A 96 -8.26 6.17 4.50
N ASP A 97 -7.61 7.27 4.19
CA ASP A 97 -7.62 7.92 2.87
C ASP A 97 -6.21 8.26 2.37
N LEU A 98 -5.18 8.11 3.21
CA LEU A 98 -3.78 8.24 2.85
C LEU A 98 -3.08 6.89 3.05
N VAL A 99 -2.49 6.37 1.98
CA VAL A 99 -1.88 5.04 1.97
C VAL A 99 -0.49 5.13 1.40
N PHE A 100 0.51 4.66 2.16
CA PHE A 100 1.89 4.55 1.70
C PHE A 100 2.33 3.09 1.79
N ALA A 101 2.41 2.39 0.66
CA ALA A 101 2.86 1.00 0.64
C ALA A 101 4.38 0.91 0.52
N LEU A 102 5.00 -0.09 1.14
CA LEU A 102 6.45 -0.32 1.11
C LEU A 102 6.78 -1.79 0.78
N PHE A 103 7.77 -1.99 -0.10
CA PHE A 103 8.31 -3.30 -0.45
C PHE A 103 9.83 -3.29 -0.26
N ALA A 104 10.36 -4.33 0.38
CA ALA A 104 11.78 -4.42 0.74
C ALA A 104 12.28 -5.86 0.78
#